data_AF-B3N4T7-F1
#
_entry.id   AF-B3N4T7-F1
#
_cell.length_a   1.000
_cell.length_b   1.000
_cell.length_c   1.000
_cell.angle_alpha   90.00
_cell.angle_beta   90.00
_cell.angle_gamma   90.00
#
_symmetry.space_group_name_H-M   'P 1'
#
loop_
_entity.id
_entity.type
_entity.pdbx_description
1 polymer ?
#
loop_
_entity_poly.entity_id
_entity_poly.type
_entity_poly.pdbx_seq_one_letter_code
_entity_poly.pdbx_strand_id
1 'polypeptide(L)'
;MEELQDASIHHMTAKVIAAIKNTKSYEPIYKELQKLVCNPGVDTHDMRNTLEDAIKSAGLETEIRNIVFNLVRTRLSRTDDKNLANKQGAKPTVSDPLGYLKRAGVLWDRRVRKSLNAMCTELKVPLHGQPRISADREDFMAKWNELSNYNMDLANYRPVYAPKDLLEVLLSLKGPAKTTENTDQIPQWEFSHIALPVKNLFELRAHYADLLRSDSYLGVPDLTIQCQRILEGRHAPMCQQFLKKGCTPAPYRGALWASVLDSKLHDYDIEYWQKLRNAVWTTDHIVDKLVFKDIQLTASNDDQYFVFEDVLYQVLLCFSRDTDIGGCVEYEAFPVKGKTYEGPPSGVVPFHGICMFAAPFCYLYDSPVNLYYTFRAFYIRYCHRLTTINTHPQGIVSLCLLFEKLLQTYEPQLWSHFRELQIQPLRVVFKWLMRAFSGHLPPDQLLVLWDLILGFDSLEILPLFAIIILSFRKESIMQVASLDSIEAILADLSSIKVLPLVQLALSRD
;
A
#
# COMPACT_ATOMS: atom_id res chain seq x y z
N MET A 1 -31.04 -12.59 -23.80
CA MET A 1 -30.13 -12.43 -22.63
C MET A 1 -28.68 -12.67 -23.04
N GLU A 2 -28.40 -13.69 -23.86
CA GLU A 2 -27.06 -13.91 -24.45
C GLU A 2 -26.56 -12.72 -25.28
N GLU A 3 -27.39 -12.13 -26.14
CA GLU A 3 -26.99 -10.94 -26.94
C GLU A 3 -26.60 -9.71 -26.08
N LEU A 4 -27.21 -9.55 -24.91
CA LEU A 4 -26.87 -8.49 -23.95
C LEU A 4 -25.57 -8.80 -23.18
N GLN A 5 -25.30 -10.08 -22.92
CA GLN A 5 -24.03 -10.55 -22.35
C GLN A 5 -22.89 -10.39 -23.37
N ASP A 6 -23.10 -10.77 -24.62
CA ASP A 6 -22.11 -10.61 -25.71
C ASP A 6 -21.81 -9.14 -25.98
N ALA A 7 -22.84 -8.28 -26.08
CA ALA A 7 -22.64 -6.84 -26.20
C ALA A 7 -21.85 -6.24 -25.02
N SER A 8 -22.09 -6.75 -23.80
CA SER A 8 -21.35 -6.36 -22.59
C SER A 8 -19.88 -6.83 -22.62
N ILE A 9 -19.62 -8.06 -23.07
CA ILE A 9 -18.26 -8.61 -23.21
C ILE A 9 -17.48 -7.84 -24.27
N HIS A 10 -18.07 -7.54 -25.42
CA HIS A 10 -17.44 -6.74 -26.47
C HIS A 10 -17.10 -5.32 -25.99
N HIS A 11 -18.00 -4.67 -25.25
CA HIS A 11 -17.74 -3.35 -24.67
C HIS A 11 -16.63 -3.37 -23.62
N MET A 12 -16.61 -4.38 -22.76
CA MET A 12 -15.54 -4.56 -21.77
C MET A 12 -14.19 -4.80 -22.46
N THR A 13 -14.18 -5.64 -23.49
CA THR A 13 -12.99 -5.94 -24.30
C THR A 13 -12.46 -4.66 -24.96
N ALA A 14 -13.32 -3.85 -25.57
CA ALA A 14 -12.92 -2.57 -26.16
C ALA A 14 -12.29 -1.61 -25.13
N LYS A 15 -12.87 -1.52 -23.93
CA LYS A 15 -12.32 -0.71 -22.82
C LYS A 15 -10.97 -1.22 -22.33
N VAL A 16 -10.77 -2.54 -22.28
CA VAL A 16 -9.49 -3.16 -21.91
C VAL A 16 -8.44 -2.90 -22.98
N ILE A 17 -8.78 -3.06 -24.26
CA ILE A 17 -7.85 -2.74 -25.37
C ILE A 17 -7.43 -1.27 -25.33
N ALA A 18 -8.37 -0.34 -25.16
CA ALA A 18 -8.06 1.08 -25.01
C ALA A 18 -7.19 1.37 -23.77
N ALA A 19 -7.37 0.60 -22.69
CA ALA A 19 -6.52 0.68 -21.51
C ALA A 19 -5.08 0.26 -21.81
N ILE A 20 -4.93 -0.91 -22.45
CA ILE A 20 -3.63 -1.51 -22.77
C ILE A 20 -2.86 -0.55 -23.66
N LYS A 21 -3.49 0.04 -24.69
CA LYS A 21 -2.86 1.04 -25.58
C LYS A 21 -2.28 2.26 -24.86
N ASN A 22 -2.78 2.59 -23.68
CA ASN A 22 -2.29 3.70 -22.87
C ASN A 22 -1.24 3.27 -21.81
N THR A 23 -0.86 2.00 -21.78
CA THR A 23 0.19 1.50 -20.88
C THR A 23 1.58 1.66 -21.51
N LYS A 24 2.60 1.85 -20.67
CA LYS A 24 4.00 1.96 -21.13
C LYS A 24 4.51 0.69 -21.81
N SER A 25 3.96 -0.47 -21.46
CA SER A 25 4.32 -1.78 -22.03
C SER A 25 3.72 -2.05 -23.42
N TYR A 26 2.77 -1.23 -23.89
CA TYR A 26 2.14 -1.44 -25.21
C TYR A 26 3.13 -1.37 -26.36
N GLU A 27 3.98 -0.35 -26.39
CA GLU A 27 4.91 -0.12 -27.50
C GLU A 27 5.95 -1.25 -27.62
N PRO A 28 6.60 -1.71 -26.52
CA PRO A 28 7.41 -2.93 -26.54
C PRO A 28 6.68 -4.17 -27.06
N ILE A 29 5.48 -4.45 -26.55
CA ILE A 29 4.66 -5.60 -26.95
C ILE A 29 4.32 -5.54 -28.44
N TYR A 30 3.94 -4.35 -28.93
CA TYR A 30 3.59 -4.15 -30.31
C TYR A 30 4.78 -4.37 -31.25
N LYS A 31 5.96 -3.88 -30.87
CA LYS A 31 7.20 -4.13 -31.62
C LYS A 31 7.57 -5.60 -31.65
N GLU A 32 7.39 -6.32 -30.55
CA GLU A 32 7.68 -7.75 -30.51
C GLU A 32 6.70 -8.54 -31.40
N LEU A 33 5.41 -8.17 -31.36
CA LEU A 33 4.41 -8.73 -32.26
C LEU A 33 4.78 -8.49 -33.74
N GLN A 34 5.25 -7.29 -34.10
CA GLN A 34 5.71 -7.01 -35.45
C GLN A 34 6.88 -7.90 -35.89
N LYS A 35 7.82 -8.20 -34.99
CA LYS A 35 8.91 -9.14 -35.29
C LYS A 35 8.40 -10.56 -35.50
N LEU A 36 7.45 -11.01 -34.67
CA LEU A 36 6.85 -12.34 -34.78
C LEU A 36 6.11 -12.52 -36.11
N VAL A 37 5.40 -11.49 -36.59
CA VAL A 37 4.74 -11.52 -37.90
C VAL A 37 5.74 -11.73 -39.05
N CYS A 38 6.97 -11.23 -38.91
CA CYS A 38 8.03 -11.41 -39.89
C CYS A 38 8.80 -12.75 -39.75
N ASN A 39 8.42 -13.61 -38.79
CA ASN A 39 9.08 -14.88 -38.57
C ASN A 39 8.75 -15.86 -39.71
N PRO A 40 9.74 -16.56 -40.30
CA PRO A 40 9.51 -17.58 -41.32
C PRO A 40 8.50 -18.68 -40.93
N GLY A 41 8.27 -18.91 -39.63
CA GLY A 41 7.27 -19.86 -39.14
C GLY A 41 5.81 -19.35 -39.18
N VAL A 42 5.57 -18.08 -39.49
CA VAL A 42 4.22 -17.52 -39.66
C VAL A 42 3.85 -17.58 -41.14
N ASP A 43 2.95 -18.50 -41.49
CA ASP A 43 2.51 -18.70 -42.87
C ASP A 43 1.51 -17.62 -43.27
N THR A 44 1.76 -16.94 -44.38
CA THR A 44 0.82 -15.95 -44.94
C THR A 44 -0.53 -16.56 -45.36
N HIS A 45 -0.59 -17.86 -45.67
CA HIS A 45 -1.82 -18.55 -46.05
C HIS A 45 -2.63 -19.06 -44.85
N ASP A 46 -1.98 -19.25 -43.69
CA ASP A 46 -2.62 -19.55 -42.40
C ASP A 46 -2.12 -18.61 -41.29
N MET A 47 -2.18 -17.32 -41.57
CA MET A 47 -1.58 -16.30 -40.71
C MET A 47 -2.20 -16.31 -39.32
N ARG A 48 -3.49 -16.59 -39.21
CA ARG A 48 -4.21 -16.56 -37.92
C ARG A 48 -3.66 -17.61 -36.95
N ASN A 49 -3.63 -18.88 -37.36
CA ASN A 49 -3.24 -19.95 -36.45
C ASN A 49 -1.73 -19.93 -36.20
N THR A 50 -0.94 -19.75 -37.27
CA THR A 50 0.53 -19.77 -37.16
C THR A 50 1.08 -18.58 -36.38
N LEU A 51 0.46 -17.39 -36.48
CA LEU A 51 0.82 -16.26 -35.64
C LEU A 51 0.38 -16.46 -34.17
N GLU A 52 -0.79 -17.04 -33.93
CA GLU A 52 -1.24 -17.36 -32.56
C GLU A 52 -0.28 -18.33 -31.86
N ASP A 53 0.18 -19.36 -32.57
CA ASP A 53 1.17 -20.32 -32.07
C ASP A 53 2.55 -19.67 -31.87
N ALA A 54 2.95 -18.73 -32.74
CA ALA A 54 4.16 -17.95 -32.56
C ALA A 54 4.07 -17.04 -31.32
N ILE A 55 2.94 -16.37 -31.09
CA ILE A 55 2.65 -15.54 -29.90
C ILE A 55 2.72 -16.38 -28.63
N LYS A 56 2.12 -17.58 -28.65
CA LYS A 56 2.17 -18.55 -27.54
C LYS A 56 3.60 -18.98 -27.23
N SER A 57 4.32 -19.40 -28.25
CA SER A 57 5.69 -19.90 -28.13
C SER A 57 6.67 -18.82 -27.67
N ALA A 58 6.42 -17.56 -28.04
CA ALA A 58 7.18 -16.40 -27.56
C ALA A 58 6.82 -15.97 -26.13
N GLY A 59 5.74 -16.51 -25.56
CA GLY A 59 5.24 -16.14 -24.22
C GLY A 59 4.49 -14.80 -24.17
N LEU A 60 4.25 -14.17 -25.33
CA LEU A 60 3.58 -12.87 -25.43
C LEU A 60 2.11 -12.95 -24.99
N GLU A 61 1.46 -14.10 -25.19
CA GLU A 61 0.11 -14.35 -24.67
C GLU A 61 0.06 -14.20 -23.14
N THR A 62 1.03 -14.79 -22.44
CA THR A 62 1.10 -14.73 -20.97
C THR A 62 1.33 -13.30 -20.48
N GLU A 63 2.14 -12.53 -21.19
CA GLU A 63 2.38 -11.11 -20.88
C GLU A 63 1.09 -10.29 -21.03
N ILE A 64 0.35 -10.46 -22.13
CA ILE A 64 -0.95 -9.80 -22.34
C ILE A 64 -1.95 -10.22 -21.25
N ARG A 65 -2.01 -11.51 -20.91
CA ARG A 65 -2.88 -12.01 -19.83
C ARG A 65 -2.54 -11.36 -18.48
N ASN A 66 -1.25 -11.17 -18.17
CA ASN A 66 -0.82 -10.50 -16.95
C ASN A 66 -1.21 -9.02 -16.94
N ILE A 67 -1.06 -8.31 -18.06
CA ILE A 67 -1.51 -6.92 -18.18
C ILE A 67 -3.01 -6.82 -17.94
N VAL A 68 -3.81 -7.71 -18.54
CA VAL A 68 -5.25 -7.76 -18.33
C VAL A 68 -5.57 -8.01 -16.85
N PHE A 69 -4.91 -8.98 -16.22
CA PHE A 69 -5.06 -9.27 -14.79
C PHE A 69 -4.78 -8.05 -13.92
N ASN A 70 -3.68 -7.33 -14.16
CA ASN A 70 -3.30 -6.15 -13.38
C ASN A 70 -4.24 -4.96 -13.64
N LEU A 71 -4.68 -4.77 -14.89
CA LEU A 71 -5.67 -3.75 -15.24
C LEU A 71 -7.01 -4.01 -14.56
N VAL A 72 -7.47 -5.26 -14.56
CA VAL A 72 -8.71 -5.67 -13.90
C VAL A 72 -8.60 -5.42 -12.39
N ARG A 73 -7.50 -5.83 -11.76
CA ARG A 73 -7.22 -5.57 -10.34
C ARG A 73 -7.11 -4.08 -9.98
N THR A 74 -6.72 -3.23 -10.92
CA THR A 74 -6.62 -1.78 -10.72
C THR A 74 -7.93 -1.06 -11.05
N ARG A 75 -8.71 -1.55 -12.02
CA ARG A 75 -9.94 -0.92 -12.50
C ARG A 75 -11.22 -1.44 -11.84
N LEU A 76 -11.30 -2.70 -11.42
CA LEU A 76 -12.45 -3.20 -10.65
C LEU A 76 -12.57 -2.45 -9.31
N SER A 77 -11.44 -2.22 -8.62
CA SER A 77 -11.37 -1.32 -7.46
C SER A 77 -11.97 0.06 -7.78
N ARG A 78 -11.65 0.64 -8.95
CA ARG A 78 -12.18 1.94 -9.39
C ARG A 78 -13.65 1.93 -9.82
N THR A 79 -14.18 0.79 -10.27
CA THR A 79 -15.55 0.70 -10.81
C THR A 79 -16.55 0.41 -9.71
N ASP A 80 -16.18 -0.33 -8.66
CA ASP A 80 -16.98 -0.46 -7.45
C ASP A 80 -17.13 0.91 -6.74
N ASP A 81 -16.04 1.67 -6.62
CA ASP A 81 -16.06 3.04 -6.07
C ASP A 81 -16.95 3.99 -6.89
N LYS A 82 -16.86 3.94 -8.23
CA LYS A 82 -17.69 4.77 -9.13
C LYS A 82 -19.13 4.29 -9.23
N ASN A 83 -19.42 3.00 -9.09
CA ASN A 83 -20.80 2.48 -9.08
C ASN A 83 -21.51 2.77 -7.76
N LEU A 84 -20.79 2.79 -6.63
CA LEU A 84 -21.27 3.34 -5.36
C LEU A 84 -21.59 4.84 -5.49
N ALA A 85 -20.74 5.61 -6.18
CA ALA A 85 -20.98 7.03 -6.46
C ALA A 85 -22.08 7.28 -7.52
N ASN A 86 -22.21 6.43 -8.55
CA ASN A 86 -23.18 6.60 -9.65
C ASN A 86 -24.57 6.04 -9.32
N LYS A 87 -24.70 5.10 -8.37
CA LYS A 87 -26.01 4.80 -7.76
C LYS A 87 -26.57 6.00 -6.98
N GLN A 88 -25.72 6.97 -6.64
CA GLN A 88 -26.11 8.28 -6.06
C GLN A 88 -26.33 9.37 -7.14
N GLY A 89 -26.31 9.01 -8.43
CA GLY A 89 -26.62 9.89 -9.57
C GLY A 89 -28.11 10.05 -9.87
N ALA A 90 -28.98 9.79 -8.90
CA ALA A 90 -30.33 10.33 -8.92
C ALA A 90 -30.26 11.82 -8.50
N LYS A 91 -31.19 12.65 -8.97
CA LYS A 91 -31.34 14.09 -8.66
C LYS A 91 -30.89 14.43 -7.22
N PRO A 92 -30.26 15.60 -6.97
CA PRO A 92 -29.71 15.96 -5.66
C PRO A 92 -30.83 15.98 -4.60
N THR A 93 -31.07 14.83 -3.98
CA THR A 93 -31.79 14.70 -2.73
C THR A 93 -30.82 15.05 -1.61
N VAL A 94 -31.36 15.72 -0.60
CA VAL A 94 -30.67 16.27 0.56
C VAL A 94 -29.70 15.25 1.20
N SER A 95 -28.40 15.59 1.18
CA SER A 95 -27.26 14.99 1.92
C SER A 95 -26.58 13.73 1.36
N ASP A 96 -25.45 13.89 0.64
CA ASP A 96 -24.42 12.82 0.51
C ASP A 96 -23.90 12.44 1.92
N PRO A 97 -24.21 11.24 2.44
CA PRO A 97 -23.88 10.84 3.81
C PRO A 97 -22.38 10.70 4.05
N LEU A 98 -21.56 10.53 3.00
CA LEU A 98 -20.09 10.41 3.09
C LEU A 98 -19.37 11.68 2.62
N GLY A 99 -20.10 12.71 2.20
CA GLY A 99 -19.52 13.97 1.72
C GLY A 99 -18.63 14.67 2.75
N TYR A 100 -18.87 14.43 4.05
CA TYR A 100 -18.00 14.93 5.11
C TYR A 100 -16.62 14.27 5.13
N LEU A 101 -16.50 12.98 4.77
CA LEU A 101 -15.22 12.27 4.68
C LEU A 101 -14.38 12.79 3.51
N LYS A 102 -14.99 13.02 2.35
CA LYS A 102 -14.32 13.64 1.20
C LYS A 102 -13.79 15.04 1.54
N ARG A 103 -14.59 15.83 2.26
CA ARG A 103 -14.15 17.12 2.82
C ARG A 103 -12.99 16.96 3.80
N ALA A 104 -13.06 16.00 4.71
CA ALA A 104 -11.97 15.74 5.65
C ALA A 104 -10.68 15.32 4.94
N GLY A 105 -10.75 14.50 3.89
CA GLY A 105 -9.62 14.16 3.01
C GLY A 105 -8.94 15.37 2.41
N VAL A 106 -9.71 16.27 1.80
CA VAL A 106 -9.16 17.49 1.22
C VAL A 106 -8.58 18.42 2.28
N LEU A 107 -9.22 18.53 3.44
CA LEU A 107 -8.71 19.35 4.55
C LEU A 107 -7.43 18.78 5.14
N TRP A 108 -7.34 17.45 5.28
CA TRP A 108 -6.14 16.76 5.73
C TRP A 108 -4.96 16.98 4.77
N ASP A 109 -5.17 16.73 3.49
CA ASP A 109 -4.15 16.95 2.45
C ASP A 109 -3.69 18.42 2.44
N ARG A 110 -4.63 19.37 2.50
CA ARG A 110 -4.32 20.80 2.62
C ARG A 110 -3.53 21.12 3.89
N ARG A 111 -3.86 20.52 5.02
CA ARG A 111 -3.15 20.71 6.30
C ARG A 111 -1.71 20.24 6.17
N VAL A 112 -1.47 19.04 5.65
CA VAL A 112 -0.12 18.48 5.42
C VAL A 112 0.71 19.40 4.51
N ARG A 113 0.13 19.84 3.38
CA ARG A 113 0.81 20.75 2.44
C ARG A 113 1.11 22.12 3.07
N LYS A 114 0.19 22.66 3.88
CA LYS A 114 0.43 23.91 4.63
C LYS A 114 1.52 23.75 5.67
N SER A 115 1.58 22.63 6.39
CA SER A 115 2.64 22.35 7.36
C SER A 115 4.01 22.31 6.69
N LEU A 116 4.13 21.68 5.52
CA LEU A 116 5.38 21.68 4.75
C LEU A 116 5.78 23.11 4.31
N ASN A 117 4.83 23.90 3.79
CA ASN A 117 5.09 25.29 3.39
C ASN A 117 5.48 26.20 4.57
N ALA A 118 4.87 25.99 5.74
CA ALA A 118 5.22 26.70 6.96
C ALA A 118 6.66 26.38 7.39
N MET A 119 7.05 25.10 7.33
CA MET A 119 8.43 24.67 7.60
C MET A 119 9.43 25.27 6.61
N CYS A 120 9.13 25.27 5.30
CA CYS A 120 9.95 25.96 4.30
C CYS A 120 10.16 27.44 4.66
N THR A 121 9.10 28.12 5.11
CA THR A 121 9.14 29.54 5.49
C THR A 121 9.98 29.76 6.75
N GLU A 122 9.80 28.91 7.77
CA GLU A 122 10.53 28.93 9.04
C GLU A 122 12.04 28.72 8.82
N LEU A 123 12.40 27.71 8.01
CA LEU A 123 13.78 27.34 7.72
C LEU A 123 14.42 28.20 6.62
N LYS A 124 13.65 29.08 5.97
CA LYS A 124 14.08 29.87 4.80
C LYS A 124 14.60 29.01 3.64
N VAL A 125 14.00 27.83 3.45
CA VAL A 125 14.33 26.89 2.37
C VAL A 125 13.19 26.88 1.36
N PRO A 126 13.46 27.00 0.05
CA PRO A 126 12.41 26.94 -0.96
C PRO A 126 11.73 25.56 -1.00
N LEU A 127 10.43 25.55 -1.30
CA LEU A 127 9.66 24.32 -1.48
C LEU A 127 10.06 23.60 -2.76
N HIS A 128 10.23 24.36 -3.85
CA HIS A 128 10.67 23.84 -5.13
C HIS A 128 12.18 23.56 -5.09
N GLY A 129 12.58 22.54 -5.83
CA GLY A 129 13.97 22.12 -5.91
C GLY A 129 14.89 23.22 -6.43
N GLN A 130 16.03 23.40 -5.79
CA GLN A 130 17.10 24.28 -6.26
C GLN A 130 18.21 23.47 -6.92
N PRO A 131 18.94 24.02 -7.91
CA PRO A 131 20.19 23.41 -8.35
C PRO A 131 21.15 23.25 -7.16
N ARG A 132 21.71 22.06 -6.97
CA ARG A 132 22.81 21.83 -6.03
C ARG A 132 24.04 22.61 -6.49
N ILE A 133 24.79 23.18 -5.54
CA ILE A 133 26.10 23.76 -5.84
C ILE A 133 27.06 22.64 -6.26
N SER A 134 28.05 22.95 -7.10
CA SER A 134 28.92 21.94 -7.72
C SER A 134 29.64 21.05 -6.69
N ALA A 135 30.16 21.64 -5.61
CA ALA A 135 30.85 20.90 -4.55
C ALA A 135 29.92 19.90 -3.85
N ASP A 136 28.72 20.33 -3.45
CA ASP A 136 27.73 19.45 -2.81
C ASP A 136 27.28 18.34 -3.75
N ARG A 137 27.10 18.67 -5.05
CA ARG A 137 26.76 17.68 -6.06
C ARG A 137 27.84 16.62 -6.20
N GLU A 138 29.10 17.01 -6.29
CA GLU A 138 30.24 16.08 -6.39
C GLU A 138 30.36 15.19 -5.15
N ASP A 139 30.26 15.76 -3.95
CA ASP A 139 30.28 15.00 -2.69
C ASP A 139 29.10 14.02 -2.60
N PHE A 140 27.89 14.48 -2.93
CA PHE A 140 26.68 13.66 -2.91
C PHE A 140 26.73 12.52 -3.94
N MET A 141 27.30 12.77 -5.12
CA MET A 141 27.54 11.73 -6.14
C MET A 141 28.58 10.71 -5.68
N ALA A 142 29.68 11.17 -5.09
CA ALA A 142 30.75 10.30 -4.59
C ALA A 142 30.25 9.38 -3.46
N LYS A 143 29.37 9.89 -2.59
CA LYS A 143 28.78 9.16 -1.46
C LYS A 143 27.45 8.47 -1.78
N TRP A 144 27.02 8.38 -3.04
CA TRP A 144 25.69 7.84 -3.37
C TRP A 144 25.41 6.45 -2.79
N ASN A 145 26.43 5.60 -2.66
CA ASN A 145 26.31 4.25 -2.08
C ASN A 145 26.52 4.20 -0.56
N GLU A 146 26.90 5.31 0.05
CA GLU A 146 27.23 5.46 1.48
C GLU A 146 26.68 6.82 1.98
N LEU A 147 25.40 7.09 1.66
CA LEU A 147 24.73 8.34 2.01
C LEU A 147 24.55 8.51 3.52
N SER A 148 24.63 7.43 4.31
CA SER A 148 24.76 7.46 5.77
C SER A 148 25.97 8.29 6.23
N ASN A 149 27.05 8.35 5.44
CA ASN A 149 28.24 9.17 5.69
C ASN A 149 28.12 10.60 5.13
N TYR A 150 27.01 10.96 4.49
CA TYR A 150 26.78 12.31 3.98
C TYR A 150 26.41 13.27 5.12
N ASN A 151 27.28 14.26 5.36
CA ASN A 151 27.08 15.21 6.45
C ASN A 151 25.97 16.21 6.09
N MET A 152 24.89 16.17 6.86
CA MET A 152 23.75 17.07 6.68
C MET A 152 23.22 17.52 8.04
N ASP A 153 23.11 18.83 8.23
CA ASP A 153 22.51 19.39 9.45
C ASP A 153 20.99 19.22 9.42
N LEU A 154 20.51 18.35 10.29
CA LEU A 154 19.10 17.99 10.44
C LEU A 154 18.52 18.40 11.79
N ALA A 155 19.21 19.26 12.55
CA ALA A 155 18.80 19.65 13.91
C ALA A 155 17.45 20.39 13.91
N ASN A 156 17.24 21.26 12.91
CA ASN A 156 16.02 22.07 12.80
C ASN A 156 14.91 21.38 12.00
N TYR A 157 15.15 20.18 11.47
CA TYR A 157 14.17 19.43 10.69
C TYR A 157 13.37 18.49 11.58
N ARG A 158 12.05 18.53 11.40
CA ARG A 158 11.08 17.68 12.10
C ARG A 158 10.13 17.02 11.09
N PRO A 159 9.51 15.87 11.42
CA PRO A 159 8.49 15.30 10.57
C PRO A 159 7.35 16.29 10.30
N VAL A 160 6.80 16.28 9.07
CA VAL A 160 5.67 17.16 8.70
C VAL A 160 4.41 16.79 9.47
N TYR A 161 4.21 15.49 9.65
CA TYR A 161 3.18 14.89 10.50
C TYR A 161 3.62 13.48 10.93
N ALA A 162 2.98 12.96 11.96
CA ALA A 162 3.18 11.61 12.50
C ALA A 162 1.83 10.85 12.56
N PRO A 163 1.84 9.54 12.84
CA PRO A 163 0.59 8.77 12.95
C PRO A 163 -0.42 9.36 13.94
N LYS A 164 0.06 9.94 15.05
CA LYS A 164 -0.81 10.60 16.02
C LYS A 164 -1.62 11.75 15.40
N ASP A 165 -1.01 12.55 14.53
CA ASP A 165 -1.69 13.69 13.90
C ASP A 165 -2.86 13.26 13.01
N LEU A 166 -2.67 12.18 12.24
CA LEU A 166 -3.73 11.61 11.41
C LEU A 166 -4.83 11.01 12.29
N LEU A 167 -4.47 10.26 13.34
CA LEU A 167 -5.44 9.68 14.28
C LEU A 167 -6.31 10.76 14.93
N GLU A 168 -5.74 11.88 15.38
CA GLU A 168 -6.51 12.99 15.95
C GLU A 168 -7.52 13.57 14.94
N VAL A 169 -7.17 13.61 13.65
CA VAL A 169 -8.11 14.03 12.60
C VAL A 169 -9.22 13.01 12.43
N LEU A 170 -8.90 11.72 12.37
CA LEU A 170 -9.90 10.64 12.26
C LEU A 170 -10.87 10.65 13.45
N LEU A 171 -10.34 10.92 14.63
CA LEU A 171 -11.11 11.07 15.86
C LEU A 171 -12.04 12.27 15.90
N SER A 172 -11.65 13.34 15.22
CA SER A 172 -12.45 14.56 15.11
C SER A 172 -13.55 14.48 14.05
N LEU A 173 -13.62 13.38 13.28
CA LEU A 173 -14.63 13.21 12.25
C LEU A 173 -16.02 13.22 12.90
N LYS A 174 -16.90 14.08 12.37
CA LYS A 174 -18.30 14.14 12.76
C LYS A 174 -19.16 13.83 11.54
N GLY A 175 -19.78 12.66 11.54
CA GLY A 175 -20.80 12.31 10.56
C GLY A 175 -22.06 13.17 10.70
N PRO A 176 -22.98 13.12 9.73
CA PRO A 176 -24.29 13.74 9.88
C PRO A 176 -24.97 13.14 11.12
N ALA A 177 -25.34 14.01 12.08
CA ALA A 177 -25.86 13.61 13.37
C ALA A 177 -27.08 12.70 13.22
N LYS A 178 -27.03 11.49 13.79
CA LYS A 178 -28.26 10.78 14.14
C LYS A 178 -28.80 11.48 15.39
N THR A 179 -29.94 12.16 15.24
CA THR A 179 -30.76 12.63 16.35
C THR A 179 -31.20 11.41 17.16
N THR A 180 -30.45 11.04 18.19
CA THR A 180 -30.89 10.09 19.22
C THR A 180 -30.67 10.73 20.58
N GLU A 181 -31.74 10.76 21.36
CA GLU A 181 -31.94 11.55 22.59
C GLU A 181 -31.13 11.12 23.83
N ASN A 182 -30.03 10.36 23.67
CA ASN A 182 -29.20 9.89 24.80
C ASN A 182 -27.69 9.97 24.48
N THR A 183 -27.17 11.17 24.23
CA THR A 183 -25.75 11.41 23.93
C THR A 183 -24.80 11.18 25.11
N ASP A 184 -25.30 11.08 26.34
CA ASP A 184 -24.43 11.05 27.53
C ASP A 184 -23.80 9.66 27.82
N GLN A 185 -24.26 8.59 27.16
CA GLN A 185 -23.78 7.22 27.43
C GLN A 185 -22.84 6.64 26.35
N ILE A 186 -22.74 7.27 25.18
CA ILE A 186 -21.90 6.80 24.07
C ILE A 186 -20.63 7.66 24.01
N PRO A 187 -19.43 7.09 24.19
CA PRO A 187 -18.19 7.83 24.06
C PRO A 187 -18.09 8.52 22.69
N GLN A 188 -17.76 9.82 22.70
CA GLN A 188 -17.72 10.64 21.47
C GLN A 188 -16.64 10.21 20.46
N TRP A 189 -15.76 9.28 20.83
CA TRP A 189 -14.65 8.77 20.01
C TRP A 189 -15.00 7.54 19.17
N GLU A 190 -16.20 6.97 19.29
CA GLU A 190 -16.62 5.79 18.52
C GLU A 190 -16.89 6.10 17.04
N PHE A 191 -16.46 5.21 16.14
CA PHE A 191 -16.67 5.35 14.69
C PHE A 191 -18.05 4.86 14.25
N SER A 192 -18.95 4.55 15.18
CA SER A 192 -20.33 4.07 14.92
C SER A 192 -21.16 5.01 14.05
N HIS A 193 -20.81 6.30 14.01
CA HIS A 193 -21.41 7.33 13.16
C HIS A 193 -20.98 7.25 11.68
N ILE A 194 -19.92 6.51 11.36
CA ILE A 194 -19.36 6.38 10.00
C ILE A 194 -20.12 5.29 9.23
N ALA A 195 -20.83 5.70 8.18
CA ALA A 195 -21.65 4.81 7.35
C ALA A 195 -20.86 4.16 6.19
N LEU A 196 -19.65 3.65 6.45
CA LEU A 196 -18.87 2.91 5.46
C LEU A 196 -19.17 1.40 5.54
N PRO A 197 -19.31 0.70 4.40
CA PRO A 197 -19.44 -0.74 4.40
C PRO A 197 -18.09 -1.36 4.79
N VAL A 198 -18.12 -2.21 5.82
CA VAL A 198 -16.96 -2.99 6.28
C VAL A 198 -17.41 -4.41 6.54
N LYS A 199 -16.53 -5.38 6.28
CA LYS A 199 -16.84 -6.79 6.48
C LYS A 199 -17.10 -7.12 7.94
N ASN A 200 -17.98 -8.08 8.20
CA ASN A 200 -18.02 -8.77 9.50
C ASN A 200 -17.05 -9.98 9.50
N LEU A 201 -16.90 -10.67 10.64
CA LEU A 201 -15.98 -11.82 10.73
C LEU A 201 -16.39 -12.97 9.81
N PHE A 202 -17.69 -13.21 9.60
CA PHE A 202 -18.14 -14.26 8.68
C PHE A 202 -17.68 -13.99 7.25
N GLU A 203 -17.83 -12.74 6.79
CA GLU A 203 -17.35 -12.32 5.47
C GLU A 203 -15.81 -12.38 5.38
N LEU A 204 -15.09 -12.05 6.46
CA LEU A 204 -13.63 -12.20 6.52
C LEU A 204 -13.20 -13.68 6.48
N ARG A 205 -13.87 -14.56 7.22
CA ARG A 205 -13.63 -16.02 7.18
C ARG A 205 -13.86 -16.56 5.78
N ALA A 206 -14.93 -16.15 5.11
CA ALA A 206 -15.18 -16.52 3.73
C ALA A 206 -14.09 -16.00 2.78
N HIS A 207 -13.68 -14.73 2.94
CA HIS A 207 -12.63 -14.12 2.11
C HIS A 207 -11.27 -14.80 2.28
N TYR A 208 -10.90 -15.17 3.51
CA TYR A 208 -9.63 -15.80 3.86
C TYR A 208 -9.70 -17.33 3.95
N ALA A 209 -10.77 -17.96 3.48
CA ALA A 209 -11.00 -19.40 3.61
C ALA A 209 -9.87 -20.26 3.00
N ASP A 210 -9.19 -19.75 1.96
CA ASP A 210 -8.03 -20.41 1.35
C ASP A 210 -6.89 -20.67 2.35
N LEU A 211 -6.76 -19.87 3.43
CA LEU A 211 -5.75 -20.07 4.48
C LEU A 211 -5.97 -21.35 5.31
N LEU A 212 -7.22 -21.83 5.36
CA LEU A 212 -7.62 -23.00 6.14
C LEU A 212 -7.57 -24.27 5.30
N ARG A 213 -7.36 -24.16 3.97
CA ARG A 213 -7.23 -25.33 3.10
C ARG A 213 -5.87 -25.97 3.33
N SER A 214 -5.90 -27.16 3.91
CA SER A 214 -4.73 -28.01 4.03
C SER A 214 -4.46 -28.70 2.69
N ASP A 215 -3.34 -28.37 2.05
CA ASP A 215 -2.82 -29.09 0.86
C ASP A 215 -2.27 -30.50 1.24
N SER A 216 -2.46 -30.97 2.47
CA SER A 216 -1.77 -32.15 3.04
C SER A 216 -2.20 -33.52 2.50
N TYR A 217 -3.10 -33.60 1.53
CA TYR A 217 -3.65 -34.90 1.07
C TYR A 217 -3.01 -35.46 -0.21
N LEU A 218 -2.08 -34.76 -0.84
CA LEU A 218 -1.32 -35.26 -2.00
C LEU A 218 0.15 -34.90 -1.78
N GLY A 219 0.99 -35.92 -1.53
CA GLY A 219 2.42 -35.83 -1.20
C GLY A 219 3.06 -34.49 -1.54
N VAL A 220 3.30 -33.68 -0.51
CA VAL A 220 3.67 -32.25 -0.62
C VAL A 220 4.80 -32.10 -1.64
N PRO A 221 4.56 -31.50 -2.81
CA PRO A 221 5.66 -31.06 -3.66
C PRO A 221 6.48 -30.08 -2.83
N ASP A 222 7.80 -30.23 -2.82
CA ASP A 222 8.70 -29.23 -2.23
C ASP A 222 8.23 -27.82 -2.66
N LEU A 223 7.89 -26.97 -1.69
CA LEU A 223 7.37 -25.62 -1.92
C LEU A 223 8.32 -24.82 -2.82
N THR A 224 9.61 -25.09 -2.74
CA THR A 224 10.63 -24.54 -3.64
C THR A 224 10.39 -24.93 -5.10
N ILE A 225 10.17 -26.22 -5.37
CA ILE A 225 9.88 -26.73 -6.73
C ILE A 225 8.56 -26.15 -7.24
N GLN A 226 7.55 -26.04 -6.37
CA GLN A 226 6.27 -25.44 -6.73
C GLN A 226 6.45 -23.96 -7.12
N CYS A 227 7.17 -23.17 -6.31
CA CYS A 227 7.50 -21.78 -6.61
C CYS A 227 8.21 -21.65 -7.96
N GLN A 228 9.23 -22.48 -8.18
CA GLN A 228 10.01 -22.44 -9.42
C GLN A 228 9.11 -22.68 -10.64
N ARG A 229 8.28 -23.72 -10.63
CA ARG A 229 7.34 -24.01 -11.72
C ARG A 229 6.34 -22.88 -11.97
N ILE A 230 5.84 -22.25 -10.91
CA ILE A 230 4.91 -21.11 -11.01
C ILE A 230 5.60 -19.91 -11.66
N LEU A 231 6.83 -19.61 -11.26
CA LEU A 231 7.62 -18.52 -11.82
C LEU A 231 8.02 -18.78 -13.28
N GLU A 232 8.36 -20.02 -13.63
CA GLU A 232 8.63 -20.46 -15.00
C GLU A 232 7.41 -20.27 -15.92
N GLY A 233 6.21 -20.55 -15.41
CA GLY A 233 4.95 -20.32 -16.13
C GLY A 233 4.63 -18.82 -16.31
N ARG A 234 5.26 -17.92 -15.55
CA ARG A 234 5.11 -16.46 -15.62
C ARG A 234 3.66 -15.96 -15.48
N HIS A 235 2.75 -16.77 -14.94
CA HIS A 235 1.36 -16.39 -14.73
C HIS A 235 1.18 -15.64 -13.40
N ALA A 236 0.99 -14.32 -13.45
CA ALA A 236 0.78 -13.50 -12.25
C ALA A 236 -0.37 -13.98 -11.35
N PRO A 237 -1.52 -14.47 -11.88
CA PRO A 237 -2.59 -15.03 -11.03
C PRO A 237 -2.14 -16.25 -10.23
N MET A 238 -1.27 -17.10 -10.79
CA MET A 238 -0.74 -18.28 -10.09
C MET A 238 0.22 -17.87 -8.99
N CYS A 239 1.07 -16.87 -9.23
CA CYS A 239 1.90 -16.26 -8.20
C CYS A 239 1.05 -15.71 -7.05
N GLN A 240 -0.02 -14.97 -7.37
CA GLN A 240 -0.94 -14.44 -6.36
C GLN A 240 -1.60 -15.55 -5.54
N GLN A 241 -2.10 -16.60 -6.22
CA GLN A 241 -2.73 -17.72 -5.53
C GLN A 241 -1.73 -18.45 -4.61
N PHE A 242 -0.46 -18.53 -4.97
CA PHE A 242 0.57 -19.10 -4.11
C PHE A 242 0.82 -18.25 -2.85
N LEU A 243 0.89 -16.92 -2.99
CA LEU A 243 1.12 -16.01 -1.86
C LEU A 243 0.03 -16.11 -0.78
N LYS A 244 -1.20 -16.49 -1.14
CA LYS A 244 -2.28 -16.73 -0.18
C LYS A 244 -1.94 -17.77 0.89
N LYS A 245 -0.98 -18.66 0.65
CA LYS A 245 -0.57 -19.67 1.64
C LYS A 245 0.20 -19.07 2.82
N GLY A 246 0.79 -17.87 2.66
CA GLY A 246 1.59 -17.22 3.70
C GLY A 246 2.89 -17.96 4.07
N CYS A 247 3.31 -18.95 3.28
CA CYS A 247 4.49 -19.79 3.54
C CYS A 247 5.52 -19.70 2.40
N THR A 248 5.75 -18.50 1.89
CA THR A 248 6.64 -18.28 0.73
C THR A 248 8.11 -18.51 1.12
N PRO A 249 8.86 -19.40 0.42
CA PRO A 249 10.29 -19.53 0.66
C PRO A 249 11.02 -18.23 0.28
N ALA A 250 11.94 -17.79 1.15
CA ALA A 250 12.57 -16.47 1.06
C ALA A 250 13.19 -16.14 -0.32
N PRO A 251 13.96 -17.04 -0.97
CA PRO A 251 14.60 -16.73 -2.25
C PRO A 251 13.63 -16.41 -3.40
N TYR A 252 12.38 -16.89 -3.34
CA TYR A 252 11.39 -16.71 -4.40
C TYR A 252 10.41 -15.57 -4.13
N ARG A 253 10.37 -15.04 -2.89
CA ARG A 253 9.39 -14.04 -2.48
C ARG A 253 9.43 -12.78 -3.34
N GLY A 254 10.63 -12.21 -3.55
CA GLY A 254 10.81 -11.03 -4.40
C GLY A 254 10.27 -11.25 -5.82
N ALA A 255 10.62 -12.36 -6.47
CA ALA A 255 10.16 -12.68 -7.83
C ALA A 255 8.64 -12.88 -7.92
N LEU A 256 8.03 -13.49 -6.90
CA LEU A 256 6.58 -13.65 -6.81
C LEU A 256 5.88 -12.29 -6.64
N TRP A 257 6.39 -11.45 -5.74
CA TRP A 257 5.86 -10.10 -5.52
C TRP A 257 5.95 -9.26 -6.79
N ALA A 258 7.10 -9.28 -7.45
CA ALA A 258 7.31 -8.54 -8.69
C ALA A 258 6.35 -9.00 -9.81
N SER A 259 6.06 -10.30 -9.87
CA SER A 259 5.08 -10.84 -10.83
C SER A 259 3.65 -10.42 -10.51
N VAL A 260 3.26 -10.36 -9.23
CA VAL A 260 1.91 -9.97 -8.78
C VAL A 260 1.68 -8.46 -8.87
N LEU A 261 2.73 -7.66 -8.73
CA LEU A 261 2.68 -6.20 -8.77
C LEU A 261 3.00 -5.60 -10.14
N ASP A 262 3.37 -6.43 -11.13
CA ASP A 262 3.81 -5.99 -12.46
C ASP A 262 5.04 -5.08 -12.42
N SER A 263 5.99 -5.38 -11.53
CA SER A 263 7.20 -4.58 -11.33
C SER A 263 8.47 -5.22 -11.89
N LYS A 264 8.32 -6.14 -12.85
CA LYS A 264 9.47 -6.65 -13.62
C LYS A 264 10.07 -5.50 -14.42
N LEU A 265 11.39 -5.33 -14.30
CA LEU A 265 12.09 -4.25 -14.96
C LEU A 265 12.21 -4.47 -16.46
N HIS A 266 12.00 -3.39 -17.21
CA HIS A 266 12.35 -3.27 -18.61
C HIS A 266 13.47 -2.23 -18.77
N ASP A 267 14.10 -2.16 -19.94
CA ASP A 267 15.19 -1.20 -20.20
C ASP A 267 14.76 0.26 -19.96
N TYR A 268 13.53 0.61 -20.34
CA TYR A 268 12.98 1.95 -20.11
C TYR A 268 12.81 2.27 -18.62
N ASP A 269 12.61 1.26 -17.76
CA ASP A 269 12.51 1.44 -16.30
C ASP A 269 13.89 1.75 -15.71
N ILE A 270 14.94 1.10 -16.21
CA ILE A 270 16.33 1.36 -15.80
C ILE A 270 16.75 2.77 -16.22
N GLU A 271 16.45 3.18 -17.45
CA GLU A 271 16.69 4.55 -17.93
C GLU A 271 15.94 5.59 -17.09
N TYR A 272 14.68 5.31 -16.73
CA TYR A 272 13.89 6.22 -15.90
C TYR A 272 14.46 6.33 -14.48
N TRP A 273 14.87 5.23 -13.87
CA TRP A 273 15.58 5.24 -12.59
C TRP A 273 16.84 6.11 -12.64
N GLN A 274 17.65 5.98 -13.69
CA GLN A 274 18.84 6.82 -13.87
C GLN A 274 18.48 8.30 -13.96
N LYS A 275 17.38 8.66 -14.63
CA LYS A 275 16.87 10.04 -14.68
C LYS A 275 16.47 10.54 -13.29
N LEU A 276 15.76 9.73 -12.51
CA LEU A 276 15.39 10.08 -11.13
C LEU A 276 16.61 10.30 -10.24
N ARG A 277 17.58 9.38 -10.30
CA ARG A 277 18.84 9.49 -9.57
C ARG A 277 19.61 10.76 -9.96
N ASN A 278 19.72 11.03 -11.26
CA ASN A 278 20.36 12.24 -11.74
C ASN A 278 19.63 13.50 -11.23
N ALA A 279 18.30 13.49 -11.18
CA ALA A 279 17.52 14.59 -10.60
C ALA A 279 17.81 14.79 -9.10
N VAL A 280 18.01 13.71 -8.33
CA VAL A 280 18.44 13.81 -6.92
C VAL A 280 19.84 14.44 -6.82
N TRP A 281 20.77 14.03 -7.69
CA TRP A 281 22.13 14.57 -7.73
C TRP A 281 22.22 16.02 -8.17
N THR A 282 21.29 16.51 -8.99
CA THR A 282 21.34 17.89 -9.50
C THR A 282 20.48 18.84 -8.71
N THR A 283 19.45 18.34 -8.02
CA THR A 283 18.41 19.18 -7.45
C THR A 283 18.21 18.90 -5.97
N ASP A 284 18.44 19.93 -5.17
CA ASP A 284 18.25 19.94 -3.73
C ASP A 284 16.81 20.26 -3.38
N HIS A 285 16.13 19.35 -2.68
CA HIS A 285 14.80 19.60 -2.14
C HIS A 285 14.81 19.56 -0.62
N ILE A 286 13.88 20.30 0.01
CA ILE A 286 13.60 20.17 1.45
C ILE A 286 13.25 18.73 1.82
N VAL A 287 12.58 18.01 0.91
CA VAL A 287 12.15 16.62 1.08
C VAL A 287 13.34 15.68 1.28
N ASP A 288 14.52 16.01 0.79
CA ASP A 288 15.72 15.20 1.00
C ASP A 288 16.08 15.19 2.50
N LYS A 289 16.05 16.36 3.15
CA LYS A 289 16.28 16.49 4.59
C LYS A 289 15.23 15.74 5.39
N LEU A 290 13.98 15.77 4.94
CA LEU A 290 12.90 15.05 5.60
C LEU A 290 13.05 13.54 5.47
N VAL A 291 13.45 13.02 4.31
CA VAL A 291 13.77 11.60 4.11
C VAL A 291 14.95 11.20 4.99
N PHE A 292 16.02 12.01 5.00
CA PHE A 292 17.17 11.74 5.84
C PHE A 292 16.83 11.71 7.33
N LYS A 293 16.09 12.73 7.79
CA LYS A 293 15.62 12.80 9.17
C LYS A 293 14.71 11.63 9.53
N ASP A 294 13.84 11.20 8.61
CA ASP A 294 12.94 10.08 8.87
C ASP A 294 13.72 8.78 9.11
N ILE A 295 14.66 8.43 8.21
CA ILE A 295 15.48 7.22 8.33
C ILE A 295 16.30 7.25 9.63
N GLN A 296 16.94 8.37 9.95
CA GLN A 296 17.69 8.55 11.21
C GLN A 296 16.83 8.37 12.46
N LEU A 297 15.55 8.76 12.42
CA LEU A 297 14.63 8.63 13.56
C LEU A 297 13.97 7.25 13.63
N THR A 298 14.08 6.42 12.59
CA THR A 298 13.34 5.16 12.48
C THR A 298 14.28 4.02 12.15
N ALA A 299 14.51 3.72 10.87
CA ALA A 299 15.31 2.57 10.43
C ALA A 299 16.71 2.53 11.06
N SER A 300 17.39 3.66 11.25
CA SER A 300 18.70 3.73 11.90
C SER A 300 18.70 3.29 13.36
N ASN A 301 17.58 3.50 14.07
CA ASN A 301 17.43 3.13 15.49
C ASN A 301 16.70 1.79 15.65
N ASP A 302 16.49 1.06 14.56
CA ASP A 302 15.79 -0.21 14.55
C ASP A 302 16.79 -1.35 14.34
N ASP A 303 16.85 -2.26 15.31
CA ASP A 303 17.78 -3.40 15.32
C ASP A 303 17.64 -4.31 14.08
N GLN A 304 16.50 -4.26 13.38
CA GLN A 304 16.22 -5.05 12.19
C GLN A 304 16.51 -4.31 10.88
N TYR A 305 16.64 -2.97 10.88
CA TYR A 305 16.73 -2.20 9.63
C TYR A 305 17.93 -1.26 9.54
N PHE A 306 18.71 -1.07 10.61
CA PHE A 306 19.85 -0.15 10.63
C PHE A 306 20.89 -0.42 9.52
N VAL A 307 21.03 -1.67 9.06
CA VAL A 307 21.96 -2.04 7.99
C VAL A 307 21.55 -1.56 6.59
N PHE A 308 20.33 -1.05 6.42
CA PHE A 308 19.77 -0.71 5.10
C PHE A 308 19.64 0.80 4.84
N GLU A 309 20.21 1.65 5.68
CA GLU A 309 20.10 3.11 5.56
C GLU A 309 20.41 3.63 4.16
N ASP A 310 21.56 3.22 3.60
CA ASP A 310 22.03 3.68 2.30
C ASP A 310 21.05 3.32 1.18
N VAL A 311 20.57 2.08 1.17
CA VAL A 311 19.58 1.62 0.19
C VAL A 311 18.27 2.39 0.36
N LEU A 312 17.84 2.66 1.60
CA LEU A 312 16.63 3.42 1.87
C LEU A 312 16.74 4.87 1.40
N TYR A 313 17.89 5.52 1.58
CA TYR A 313 18.14 6.86 1.02
C TYR A 313 17.98 6.84 -0.50
N GLN A 314 18.66 5.93 -1.18
CA GLN A 314 18.60 5.84 -2.65
C GLN A 314 17.17 5.67 -3.16
N VAL A 315 16.41 4.76 -2.54
CA VAL A 315 15.03 4.43 -2.94
C VAL A 315 14.09 5.59 -2.66
N LEU A 316 14.10 6.17 -1.46
CA LEU A 316 13.13 7.20 -1.06
C LEU A 316 13.41 8.56 -1.68
N LEU A 317 14.69 8.89 -1.93
CA LEU A 317 15.04 10.10 -2.67
C LEU A 317 14.55 10.00 -4.11
N CYS A 318 14.79 8.88 -4.80
CA CYS A 318 14.25 8.67 -6.15
C CYS A 318 12.72 8.65 -6.17
N PHE A 319 12.09 8.01 -5.17
CA PHE A 319 10.64 8.02 -4.98
C PHE A 319 10.08 9.43 -4.85
N SER A 320 10.76 10.33 -4.13
CA SER A 320 10.29 11.72 -3.99
C SER A 320 10.30 12.51 -5.30
N ARG A 321 11.12 12.10 -6.28
CA ARG A 321 11.26 12.75 -7.59
C ARG A 321 10.35 12.18 -8.67
N ASP A 322 9.74 11.03 -8.43
CA ASP A 322 8.96 10.32 -9.46
C ASP A 322 7.56 10.90 -9.64
N THR A 323 7.39 11.70 -10.69
CA THR A 323 6.12 12.34 -11.06
C THR A 323 5.02 11.36 -11.46
N ASP A 324 5.35 10.13 -11.84
CA ASP A 324 4.33 9.14 -12.24
C ASP A 324 3.49 8.66 -11.06
N ILE A 325 4.02 8.74 -9.83
CA ILE A 325 3.28 8.38 -8.62
C ILE A 325 2.04 9.25 -8.46
N GLY A 326 2.18 10.57 -8.67
CA GLY A 326 1.08 11.52 -8.52
C GLY A 326 -0.08 11.29 -9.49
N GLY A 327 0.19 10.71 -10.66
CA GLY A 327 -0.85 10.30 -11.62
C GLY A 327 -1.56 8.99 -11.27
N CYS A 328 -0.96 8.18 -10.39
CA CYS A 328 -1.48 6.87 -10.01
C CYS A 328 -2.22 6.89 -8.65
N VAL A 329 -1.89 7.84 -7.79
CA VAL A 329 -2.52 8.02 -6.47
C VAL A 329 -3.62 9.07 -6.58
N GLU A 330 -4.87 8.65 -6.40
CA GLU A 330 -6.02 9.56 -6.41
C GLU A 330 -6.22 10.17 -5.01
N TYR A 331 -5.97 11.47 -4.90
CA TYR A 331 -6.38 12.25 -3.73
C TYR A 331 -7.79 12.80 -3.99
N GLU A 332 -8.63 12.81 -2.96
CA GLU A 332 -9.86 13.59 -2.98
C GLU A 332 -9.48 15.05 -3.27
N ALA A 333 -10.07 15.63 -4.31
CA ALA A 333 -9.79 16.99 -4.74
C ALA A 333 -11.08 17.79 -4.78
N PHE A 334 -11.11 18.94 -4.09
CA PHE A 334 -12.05 20.01 -4.45
C PHE A 334 -11.40 20.86 -5.54
N PRO A 335 -12.16 21.40 -6.51
CA PRO A 335 -11.64 22.41 -7.41
C PRO A 335 -11.20 23.62 -6.57
N VAL A 336 -9.89 23.75 -6.35
CA VAL A 336 -9.32 24.92 -5.69
C VAL A 336 -9.02 25.93 -6.79
N LYS A 337 -9.72 27.06 -6.78
CA LYS A 337 -9.28 28.25 -7.54
C LYS A 337 -7.97 28.73 -6.92
N GLY A 338 -6.83 28.59 -7.60
CA GLY A 338 -5.53 29.05 -7.09
C GLY A 338 -4.31 28.41 -7.75
N LYS A 339 -3.12 28.81 -7.29
CA LYS A 339 -1.80 28.30 -7.73
C LYS A 339 -1.69 26.78 -7.55
N THR A 340 -1.16 26.11 -8.56
CA THR A 340 -0.74 24.70 -8.51
C THR A 340 0.21 24.48 -7.34
N TYR A 341 0.01 23.42 -6.57
CA TYR A 341 0.91 23.06 -5.47
C TYR A 341 2.28 22.62 -6.02
N GLU A 342 3.36 23.17 -5.49
CA GLU A 342 4.75 22.98 -5.95
C GLU A 342 5.59 22.04 -5.05
N GLY A 343 4.96 21.15 -4.28
CA GLY A 343 5.71 20.26 -3.37
C GLY A 343 6.48 19.13 -4.08
N PRO A 344 6.84 18.04 -3.35
CA PRO A 344 7.62 16.96 -3.93
C PRO A 344 7.04 16.51 -5.28
N PRO A 345 7.87 16.29 -6.32
CA PRO A 345 7.41 15.87 -7.63
C PRO A 345 6.49 14.64 -7.61
N SER A 346 6.69 13.71 -6.67
CA SER A 346 5.82 12.55 -6.49
C SER A 346 4.42 12.83 -5.94
N GLY A 347 4.19 14.04 -5.44
CA GLY A 347 2.96 14.43 -4.74
C GLY A 347 2.88 13.90 -3.30
N VAL A 348 3.83 13.07 -2.86
CA VAL A 348 3.85 12.46 -1.52
C VAL A 348 4.70 13.30 -0.57
N VAL A 349 4.06 13.87 0.44
CA VAL A 349 4.77 14.56 1.52
C VAL A 349 5.26 13.54 2.56
N PRO A 350 6.57 13.47 2.85
CA PRO A 350 7.09 12.56 3.86
C PRO A 350 6.47 12.77 5.23
N PHE A 351 6.26 11.68 5.94
CA PHE A 351 5.74 11.65 7.31
C PHE A 351 6.65 10.78 8.16
N HIS A 352 6.48 10.85 9.48
CA HIS A 352 7.27 10.05 10.39
C HIS A 352 6.99 8.54 10.24
N GLY A 353 7.96 7.81 9.71
CA GLY A 353 7.93 6.38 9.41
C GLY A 353 7.55 6.04 7.98
N ILE A 354 7.66 6.97 7.02
CA ILE A 354 7.44 6.65 5.61
C ILE A 354 8.45 5.62 5.10
N CYS A 355 9.70 5.68 5.60
CA CYS A 355 10.73 4.72 5.21
C CYS A 355 10.39 3.27 5.58
N MET A 356 9.56 3.08 6.62
CA MET A 356 9.13 1.76 7.09
C MET A 356 8.26 1.03 6.06
N PHE A 357 7.68 1.74 5.07
CA PHE A 357 7.04 1.07 3.94
C PHE A 357 8.03 0.47 2.95
N ALA A 358 9.26 0.98 2.88
CA ALA A 358 10.32 0.49 1.97
C ALA A 358 11.27 -0.49 2.67
N ALA A 359 11.55 -0.32 3.96
CA ALA A 359 12.53 -1.10 4.71
C ALA A 359 12.39 -2.64 4.58
N PRO A 360 11.18 -3.23 4.62
CA PRO A 360 11.04 -4.69 4.49
C PRO A 360 11.45 -5.21 3.10
N PHE A 361 11.40 -4.37 2.06
CA PHE A 361 11.81 -4.76 0.72
C PHE A 361 13.33 -4.94 0.61
N CYS A 362 14.12 -4.38 1.53
CA CYS A 362 15.58 -4.57 1.56
C CYS A 362 15.95 -6.05 1.83
N TYR A 363 15.08 -6.81 2.49
CA TYR A 363 15.25 -8.26 2.67
C TYR A 363 14.92 -9.08 1.42
N LEU A 364 14.32 -8.46 0.39
CA LEU A 364 13.87 -9.14 -0.84
C LEU A 364 14.77 -8.86 -2.04
N TYR A 365 15.55 -7.78 -2.01
CA TYR A 365 16.27 -7.28 -3.17
C TYR A 365 17.62 -6.70 -2.77
N ASP A 366 18.68 -7.20 -3.41
CA ASP A 366 20.01 -6.59 -3.32
C ASP A 366 20.12 -5.33 -4.21
N SER A 367 19.36 -5.29 -5.31
CA SER A 367 19.37 -4.16 -6.24
C SER A 367 18.38 -3.07 -5.82
N PRO A 368 18.84 -1.82 -5.59
CA PRO A 368 17.97 -0.69 -5.27
C PRO A 368 16.91 -0.42 -6.36
N VAL A 369 17.21 -0.73 -7.62
CA VAL A 369 16.29 -0.51 -8.75
C VAL A 369 15.11 -1.50 -8.69
N ASN A 370 15.39 -2.79 -8.50
CA ASN A 370 14.35 -3.81 -8.34
C ASN A 370 13.49 -3.53 -7.11
N LEU A 371 14.14 -3.15 -6.01
CA LEU A 371 13.47 -2.75 -4.77
C LEU A 371 12.53 -1.58 -5.04
N TYR A 372 13.04 -0.50 -5.64
CA TYR A 372 12.28 0.72 -5.90
C TYR A 372 11.01 0.45 -6.72
N TYR A 373 11.10 -0.28 -7.84
CA TYR A 373 9.92 -0.51 -8.69
C TYR A 373 8.86 -1.39 -8.00
N THR A 374 9.30 -2.38 -7.23
CA THR A 374 8.37 -3.23 -6.45
C THR A 374 7.74 -2.46 -5.30
N PHE A 375 8.53 -1.69 -4.55
CA PHE A 375 8.04 -0.80 -3.49
C PHE A 375 7.06 0.24 -4.04
N ARG A 376 7.41 0.90 -5.14
CA ARG A 376 6.57 1.89 -5.82
C ARG A 376 5.21 1.30 -6.20
N ALA A 377 5.20 0.12 -6.82
CA ALA A 377 3.97 -0.58 -7.18
C ALA A 377 3.12 -0.94 -5.94
N PHE A 378 3.77 -1.43 -4.88
CA PHE A 378 3.09 -1.73 -3.61
C PHE A 378 2.52 -0.48 -2.94
N TYR A 379 3.26 0.63 -2.92
CA TYR A 379 2.82 1.91 -2.35
C TYR A 379 1.59 2.46 -3.08
N ILE A 380 1.66 2.51 -4.42
CA ILE A 380 0.57 2.98 -5.28
C ILE A 380 -0.67 2.10 -5.10
N ARG A 381 -0.51 0.81 -4.87
CA ARG A 381 -1.64 -0.10 -4.69
C ARG A 381 -2.25 -0.04 -3.28
N TYR A 382 -1.41 0.07 -2.26
CA TYR A 382 -1.83 -0.15 -0.87
C TYR A 382 -1.48 1.02 0.06
N CYS A 383 -0.19 1.35 0.22
CA CYS A 383 0.27 2.20 1.34
C CYS A 383 -0.33 3.62 1.34
N HIS A 384 -0.56 4.22 0.17
CA HIS A 384 -1.17 5.56 0.09
C HIS A 384 -2.56 5.63 0.75
N ARG A 385 -3.29 4.50 0.80
CA ARG A 385 -4.62 4.40 1.43
C ARG A 385 -4.55 4.44 2.95
N LEU A 386 -3.38 4.14 3.52
CA LEU A 386 -3.12 4.11 4.96
C LEU A 386 -2.80 5.52 5.52
N THR A 387 -2.47 6.47 4.66
CA THR A 387 -2.02 7.83 5.04
C THR A 387 -2.97 8.93 4.58
N THR A 388 -4.04 8.57 3.86
CA THR A 388 -5.04 9.49 3.31
C THR A 388 -6.43 9.18 3.85
N ILE A 389 -7.21 10.23 4.07
CA ILE A 389 -8.64 10.09 4.42
C ILE A 389 -9.41 10.04 3.11
N ASN A 390 -10.01 8.89 2.83
CA ASN A 390 -10.78 8.63 1.62
C ASN A 390 -11.96 7.69 1.95
N THR A 391 -12.82 7.44 0.96
CA THR A 391 -14.00 6.59 1.12
C THR A 391 -13.78 5.15 0.64
N HIS A 392 -12.54 4.77 0.33
CA HIS A 392 -12.21 3.45 -0.17
C HIS A 392 -12.48 2.39 0.91
N PRO A 393 -13.06 1.21 0.58
CA PRO A 393 -13.35 0.15 1.56
C PRO A 393 -12.12 -0.39 2.31
N GLN A 394 -10.94 -0.25 1.72
CA GLN A 394 -9.65 -0.59 2.32
C GLN A 394 -8.81 0.64 2.72
N GLY A 395 -9.42 1.83 2.77
CA GLY A 395 -8.77 3.05 3.28
C GLY A 395 -8.66 3.06 4.79
N ILE A 396 -7.75 3.88 5.35
CA ILE A 396 -7.48 3.89 6.79
C ILE A 396 -8.74 4.08 7.65
N VAL A 397 -9.69 4.91 7.21
CA VAL A 397 -10.98 5.12 7.91
C VAL A 397 -11.78 3.83 8.00
N SER A 398 -11.92 3.11 6.88
CA SER A 398 -12.62 1.83 6.79
C SER A 398 -11.93 0.75 7.61
N LEU A 399 -10.59 0.71 7.61
CA LEU A 399 -9.81 -0.25 8.40
C LEU A 399 -9.95 0.02 9.91
N CYS A 400 -9.94 1.28 10.33
CA CYS A 400 -10.22 1.66 11.72
C CYS A 400 -11.65 1.28 12.14
N LEU A 401 -12.65 1.54 11.28
CA LEU A 401 -14.04 1.14 11.54
C LEU A 401 -14.19 -0.38 11.61
N LEU A 402 -13.53 -1.12 10.72
CA LEU A 402 -13.51 -2.58 10.74
C LEU A 402 -12.91 -3.09 12.05
N PHE A 403 -11.77 -2.54 12.47
CA PHE A 403 -11.16 -2.87 13.75
C PHE A 403 -12.12 -2.65 14.93
N GLU A 404 -12.75 -1.47 15.04
CA GLU A 404 -13.66 -1.20 16.16
C GLU A 404 -14.88 -2.14 16.18
N LYS A 405 -15.51 -2.38 15.02
CA LYS A 405 -16.67 -3.29 14.94
C LYS A 405 -16.33 -4.71 15.33
N LEU A 406 -15.18 -5.20 14.88
CA LEU A 406 -14.72 -6.54 15.23
C LEU A 406 -14.38 -6.61 16.73
N LEU A 407 -13.71 -5.60 17.31
CA LEU A 407 -13.40 -5.55 18.74
C LEU A 407 -14.68 -5.57 19.59
N GLN A 408 -15.67 -4.73 19.24
CA GLN A 408 -16.97 -4.68 19.91
C GLN A 408 -17.72 -6.01 19.86
N THR A 409 -17.68 -6.68 18.71
CA THR A 409 -18.50 -7.88 18.47
C THR A 409 -17.85 -9.14 19.03
N TYR A 410 -16.53 -9.31 18.83
CA TYR A 410 -15.83 -10.57 19.11
C TYR A 410 -15.01 -10.52 20.40
N GLU A 411 -14.67 -9.34 20.90
CA GLU A 411 -13.94 -9.16 22.15
C GLU A 411 -14.63 -8.14 23.08
N PRO A 412 -15.92 -8.35 23.42
CA PRO A 412 -16.72 -7.37 24.17
C PRO A 412 -16.19 -7.09 25.58
N GLN A 413 -15.46 -8.04 26.18
CA GLN A 413 -14.80 -7.84 27.47
C GLN A 413 -13.65 -6.84 27.38
N LEU A 414 -12.79 -6.96 26.36
CA LEU A 414 -11.74 -5.98 26.10
C LEU A 414 -12.35 -4.62 25.78
N TRP A 415 -13.39 -4.59 24.94
CA TRP A 415 -14.12 -3.36 24.64
C TRP A 415 -14.66 -2.66 25.90
N SER A 416 -15.27 -3.43 26.81
CA SER A 416 -15.80 -2.90 28.06
C SER A 416 -14.70 -2.36 28.96
N HIS A 417 -13.58 -3.10 29.09
CA HIS A 417 -12.40 -2.66 29.84
C HIS A 417 -11.83 -1.34 29.32
N PHE A 418 -11.65 -1.22 28.00
CA PHE A 418 -11.22 0.03 27.37
C PHE A 418 -12.19 1.19 27.65
N ARG A 419 -13.51 0.95 27.60
CA ARG A 419 -14.53 1.96 27.92
C ARG A 419 -14.50 2.38 29.39
N GLU A 420 -14.37 1.45 30.32
CA GLU A 420 -14.29 1.74 31.76
C GLU A 420 -13.08 2.61 32.08
N LEU A 421 -11.94 2.34 31.44
CA LEU A 421 -10.71 3.13 31.57
C LEU A 421 -10.71 4.43 30.76
N GLN A 422 -11.75 4.70 29.96
CA GLN A 422 -11.80 5.82 29.01
C GLN A 422 -10.61 5.82 28.02
N ILE A 423 -10.07 4.64 27.71
CA ILE A 423 -9.00 4.47 26.75
C ILE A 423 -9.62 4.12 25.41
N GLN A 424 -9.33 4.94 24.40
CA GLN A 424 -9.77 4.61 23.05
C GLN A 424 -8.90 3.49 22.43
N PRO A 425 -9.47 2.36 22.00
CA PRO A 425 -8.71 1.23 21.47
C PRO A 425 -7.85 1.57 20.24
N LEU A 426 -8.31 2.47 19.36
CA LEU A 426 -7.53 2.89 18.20
C LEU A 426 -6.20 3.55 18.59
N ARG A 427 -6.09 4.24 19.74
CA ARG A 427 -4.82 4.82 20.18
C ARG A 427 -3.73 3.77 20.38
N VAL A 428 -4.13 2.56 20.75
CA VAL A 428 -3.23 1.42 20.97
C VAL A 428 -2.71 0.85 19.65
N VAL A 429 -3.59 0.67 18.66
CA VAL A 429 -3.28 -0.11 17.44
C VAL A 429 -3.01 0.74 16.20
N PHE A 430 -3.27 2.06 16.22
CA PHE A 430 -3.26 2.88 15.01
C PHE A 430 -1.90 2.89 14.29
N LYS A 431 -0.79 2.88 15.05
CA LYS A 431 0.56 2.82 14.48
C LYS A 431 0.75 1.53 13.65
N TRP A 432 0.21 0.40 14.13
CA TRP A 432 0.25 -0.86 13.40
C TRP A 432 -0.54 -0.78 12.09
N LEU A 433 -1.75 -0.21 12.12
CA LEU A 433 -2.59 -0.07 10.93
C LEU A 433 -1.96 0.86 9.89
N MET A 434 -1.51 2.04 10.32
CA MET A 434 -0.93 3.04 9.42
C MET A 434 0.39 2.57 8.80
N ARG A 435 1.24 1.86 9.56
CA ARG A 435 2.53 1.31 9.06
C ARG A 435 2.43 -0.12 8.53
N ALA A 436 1.22 -0.68 8.41
CA ALA A 436 1.00 -2.08 8.03
C ALA A 436 1.90 -3.06 8.81
N PHE A 437 2.03 -2.84 10.12
CA PHE A 437 2.90 -3.55 11.08
C PHE A 437 4.42 -3.43 10.88
N SER A 438 4.89 -2.63 9.92
CA SER A 438 6.32 -2.39 9.75
C SER A 438 6.92 -1.61 10.93
N GLY A 439 8.06 -2.11 11.43
CA GLY A 439 8.69 -1.63 12.67
C GLY A 439 8.02 -2.12 13.96
N HIS A 440 7.08 -3.06 13.85
CA HIS A 440 6.40 -3.65 15.00
C HIS A 440 6.51 -5.17 15.02
N LEU A 441 6.46 -5.82 13.85
CA LEU A 441 6.72 -7.26 13.72
C LEU A 441 8.17 -7.52 13.29
N PRO A 442 8.76 -8.65 13.68
CA PRO A 442 9.97 -9.18 13.05
C PRO A 442 9.82 -9.27 11.52
N PRO A 443 10.89 -9.01 10.74
CA PRO A 443 10.80 -8.98 9.27
C PRO A 443 10.24 -10.25 8.64
N ASP A 444 10.60 -11.43 9.15
CA ASP A 444 10.10 -12.72 8.66
C ASP A 444 8.57 -12.83 8.80
N GLN A 445 8.02 -12.35 9.91
CA GLN A 445 6.58 -12.34 10.17
C GLN A 445 5.87 -11.23 9.39
N LEU A 446 6.48 -10.06 9.28
CA LEU A 446 5.95 -8.96 8.49
C LEU A 446 5.82 -9.33 7.01
N LEU A 447 6.82 -9.98 6.44
CA LEU A 447 6.80 -10.45 5.06
C LEU A 447 5.70 -11.49 4.81
N VAL A 448 5.42 -12.35 5.80
CA VAL A 448 4.25 -13.25 5.74
C VAL A 448 2.94 -12.46 5.72
N LEU A 449 2.79 -11.45 6.56
CA LEU A 449 1.59 -10.60 6.55
C LEU A 449 1.42 -9.91 5.18
N TRP A 450 2.50 -9.45 4.58
CA TRP A 450 2.47 -8.80 3.26
C TRP A 450 2.29 -9.79 2.09
N ASP A 451 2.74 -11.05 2.23
CA ASP A 451 2.35 -12.14 1.33
C ASP A 451 0.81 -12.26 1.31
N LEU A 452 0.15 -12.20 2.47
CA LEU A 452 -1.32 -12.26 2.56
C LEU A 452 -1.99 -11.04 1.93
N ILE A 453 -1.46 -9.82 2.14
CA ILE A 453 -1.98 -8.60 1.49
C ILE A 453 -1.95 -8.77 -0.04
N LEU A 454 -0.85 -9.28 -0.60
CA LEU A 454 -0.71 -9.48 -2.04
C LEU A 454 -1.56 -10.65 -2.55
N GLY A 455 -1.58 -11.76 -1.82
CA GLY A 455 -2.31 -12.98 -2.18
C GLY A 455 -3.82 -12.78 -2.19
N PHE A 456 -4.35 -12.07 -1.20
CA PHE A 456 -5.79 -11.76 -1.09
C PHE A 456 -6.17 -10.41 -1.69
N ASP A 457 -5.20 -9.59 -2.07
CA ASP A 457 -5.40 -8.25 -2.63
C ASP A 457 -6.19 -7.34 -1.66
N SER A 458 -5.91 -7.48 -0.35
CA SER A 458 -6.69 -6.84 0.71
C SER A 458 -5.84 -6.36 1.89
N LEU A 459 -6.10 -5.13 2.35
CA LEU A 459 -5.57 -4.55 3.58
C LEU A 459 -6.40 -4.91 4.82
N GLU A 460 -7.56 -5.55 4.68
CA GLU A 460 -8.44 -5.88 5.81
C GLU A 460 -7.83 -6.92 6.77
N ILE A 461 -6.76 -7.62 6.35
CA ILE A 461 -5.98 -8.49 7.22
C ILE A 461 -5.31 -7.69 8.35
N LEU A 462 -5.02 -6.40 8.14
CA LEU A 462 -4.38 -5.53 9.14
C LEU A 462 -5.26 -5.35 10.40
N PRO A 463 -6.51 -4.84 10.31
CA PRO A 463 -7.38 -4.71 11.48
C PRO A 463 -7.80 -6.06 12.08
N LEU A 464 -7.97 -7.10 11.25
CA LEU A 464 -8.22 -8.46 11.76
C LEU A 464 -7.04 -8.92 12.64
N PHE A 465 -5.82 -8.79 12.14
CA PHE A 465 -4.64 -9.21 12.87
C PHE A 465 -4.38 -8.40 14.15
N ALA A 466 -4.67 -7.10 14.13
CA ALA A 466 -4.60 -6.26 15.34
C ALA A 466 -5.48 -6.80 16.47
N ILE A 467 -6.71 -7.25 16.16
CA ILE A 467 -7.63 -7.83 17.16
C ILE A 467 -7.16 -9.18 17.64
N ILE A 468 -6.61 -10.00 16.73
CA ILE A 468 -6.04 -11.29 17.10
C ILE A 468 -4.91 -11.11 18.12
N ILE A 469 -4.05 -10.10 17.96
CA ILE A 469 -3.01 -9.78 18.95
C ILE A 469 -3.62 -9.32 20.28
N LEU A 470 -4.64 -8.46 20.27
CA LEU A 470 -5.31 -8.02 21.49
C LEU A 470 -5.98 -9.20 22.22
N SER A 471 -6.66 -10.08 21.48
CA SER A 471 -7.27 -11.30 21.98
C SER A 471 -6.22 -12.24 22.57
N PHE A 472 -5.08 -12.41 21.89
CA PHE A 472 -3.97 -13.23 22.34
C PHE A 472 -3.34 -12.71 23.65
N ARG A 473 -3.32 -11.39 23.86
CA ARG A 473 -2.79 -10.73 25.07
C ARG A 473 -3.88 -10.36 26.08
N LYS A 474 -5.10 -10.85 25.89
CA LYS A 474 -6.29 -10.40 26.63
C LYS A 474 -6.13 -10.46 28.14
N GLU A 475 -5.68 -11.60 28.67
CA GLU A 475 -5.55 -11.79 30.12
C GLU A 475 -4.63 -10.74 30.76
N SER A 476 -3.51 -10.41 30.11
CA SER A 476 -2.58 -9.38 30.58
C SER A 476 -3.19 -7.97 30.47
N ILE A 477 -3.88 -7.67 29.36
CA ILE A 477 -4.51 -6.36 29.14
C ILE A 477 -5.59 -6.09 30.19
N MET A 478 -6.39 -7.10 30.54
CA MET A 478 -7.46 -6.99 31.54
C MET A 478 -6.94 -6.72 32.96
N GLN A 479 -5.64 -6.93 33.22
CA GLN A 479 -5.01 -6.72 34.53
C GLN A 479 -4.45 -5.30 34.73
N VAL A 480 -4.39 -4.48 33.68
CA VAL A 480 -3.81 -3.14 33.74
C VAL A 480 -4.87 -2.05 33.51
N ALA A 481 -4.62 -0.85 34.05
CA ALA A 481 -5.61 0.23 34.11
C ALA A 481 -5.16 1.55 33.44
N SER A 482 -4.04 1.57 32.69
CA SER A 482 -3.57 2.76 31.99
C SER A 482 -3.14 2.46 30.56
N LEU A 483 -3.21 3.49 29.69
CA LEU A 483 -2.77 3.39 28.30
C LEU A 483 -1.29 2.95 28.21
N ASP A 484 -0.41 3.57 29.00
CA ASP A 484 1.01 3.26 29.01
C ASP A 484 1.29 1.79 29.40
N SER A 485 0.53 1.24 30.36
CA SER A 485 0.67 -0.16 30.77
C SER A 485 0.19 -1.12 29.67
N ILE A 486 -0.88 -0.77 28.96
CA ILE A 486 -1.38 -1.54 27.82
C ILE A 486 -0.37 -1.50 26.67
N GLU A 487 0.17 -0.31 26.36
CA GLU A 487 1.21 -0.14 25.36
C GLU A 487 2.47 -0.93 25.72
N ALA A 488 2.86 -0.98 27.00
CA ALA A 488 3.99 -1.79 27.46
C ALA A 488 3.78 -3.30 27.26
N ILE A 489 2.58 -3.82 27.53
CA ILE A 489 2.23 -5.23 27.24
C ILE A 489 2.34 -5.55 25.74
N LEU A 490 2.04 -4.57 24.90
CA LEU A 490 1.96 -4.71 23.45
C LEU A 490 3.20 -4.20 22.71
N ALA A 491 4.21 -3.72 23.44
CA ALA A 491 5.41 -3.13 22.85
C ALA A 491 6.26 -4.19 22.12
N ASP A 492 6.32 -5.41 22.66
CA ASP A 492 7.08 -6.51 22.08
C ASP A 492 6.17 -7.55 21.39
N LEU A 493 6.26 -7.57 20.06
CA LEU A 493 5.58 -8.55 19.21
C LEU A 493 6.55 -9.59 18.63
N SER A 494 7.78 -9.71 19.14
CA SER A 494 8.79 -10.65 18.64
C SER A 494 8.34 -12.12 18.67
N SER A 495 7.51 -12.48 19.66
CA SER A 495 6.94 -13.82 19.84
C SER A 495 5.72 -14.11 18.95
N ILE A 496 5.16 -13.09 18.29
CA ILE A 496 3.94 -13.23 17.49
C ILE A 496 4.25 -13.95 16.18
N LYS A 497 3.53 -15.05 15.93
CA LYS A 497 3.57 -15.76 14.64
C LYS A 497 2.31 -15.47 13.85
N VAL A 498 2.45 -14.76 12.73
CA VAL A 498 1.31 -14.22 11.96
C VAL A 498 0.40 -15.33 11.46
N LEU A 499 0.94 -16.26 10.67
CA LEU A 499 0.13 -17.26 9.99
C LEU A 499 -0.62 -18.20 10.97
N PRO A 500 0.02 -18.80 12.00
CA PRO A 500 -0.68 -19.65 12.95
C PRO A 500 -1.80 -18.93 13.72
N LEU A 501 -1.57 -17.68 14.13
CA LEU A 501 -2.57 -16.92 14.87
C LEU A 501 -3.77 -16.53 13.99
N VAL A 502 -3.51 -16.11 12.74
CA VAL A 502 -4.58 -15.83 11.76
C VAL A 502 -5.41 -17.09 11.49
N GLN A 503 -4.76 -18.22 11.20
CA GLN A 503 -5.46 -19.49 10.95
C GLN A 503 -6.28 -19.93 12.16
N LEU A 504 -5.71 -19.87 13.37
CA LEU A 504 -6.41 -20.22 14.60
C LEU A 504 -7.67 -19.35 14.80
N ALA A 505 -7.53 -18.03 14.64
CA ALA A 505 -8.66 -17.10 14.82
C ALA A 505 -9.76 -17.30 13.78
N LEU A 506 -9.40 -17.59 12.52
CA LEU A 506 -10.37 -17.84 11.45
C LEU A 506 -11.02 -19.23 11.54
N SER A 507 -10.37 -20.19 12.18
CA SER A 507 -10.87 -21.58 12.33
C SER A 507 -11.88 -21.76 13.46
N ARG A 508 -11.88 -20.87 14.46
CA ARG A 508 -12.84 -20.91 15.56
C ARG A 508 -14.20 -20.48 15.03
N ASP A 509 -15.27 -21.22 15.34
CA ASP A 509 -16.65 -20.84 15.02
C ASP A 509 -17.13 -19.68 15.89
#